data_AF-A0A136WG51-F1
#
_entry.id   AF-A0A136WG51-F1
#
_cell.length_a   1.000
_cell.length_b   1.000
_cell.length_c   1.000
_cell.angle_alpha   90.00
_cell.angle_beta   90.00
_cell.angle_gamma   90.00
#
_symmetry.space_group_name_H-M   'P 1'
#
loop_
_entity.id
_entity.type
_entity.pdbx_description
1 polymer ?
#
loop_
_entity_poly.entity_id
_entity_poly.type
_entity_poly.pdbx_seq_one_letter_code
_entity_poly.pdbx_strand_id
1 'polypeptide(L)'
;MKLSIEELMENVKDELLCYEDMEQASRRWEKEFLDWVEKNKGKHKDIALEQNGIFFKIKDEEEVFEIANAYIDALDEGNVKQYWEKF
;
A
#
# COMPACT_ATOMS: atom_id res chain seq x y z
N MET A 1 0.63 -1.51 -14.89
CA MET A 1 -0.85 -1.36 -14.88
C MET A 1 -1.29 -0.26 -13.90
N LYS A 2 -2.59 -0.07 -13.69
CA LYS A 2 -3.14 0.88 -12.70
C LYS A 2 -4.26 0.19 -11.94
N LEU A 3 -4.26 0.34 -10.62
CA LEU A 3 -5.34 -0.09 -9.76
C LEU A 3 -6.03 1.12 -9.15
N SER A 4 -7.31 1.02 -8.85
CA SER A 4 -7.94 2.00 -7.96
C SER A 4 -7.27 1.92 -6.57
N ILE A 5 -7.34 3.00 -5.78
CA ILE A 5 -6.81 2.96 -4.41
C ILE A 5 -7.49 1.86 -3.58
N GLU A 6 -8.79 1.65 -3.79
CA GLU A 6 -9.57 0.60 -3.14
C GLU A 6 -9.07 -0.81 -3.54
N GLU A 7 -8.91 -1.05 -4.84
CA GLU A 7 -8.43 -2.35 -5.35
C GLU A 7 -7.00 -2.67 -4.91
N LEU A 8 -6.09 -1.70 -4.96
CA LEU A 8 -4.73 -1.90 -4.44
C LEU A 8 -4.77 -2.21 -2.93
N MET A 9 -5.61 -1.49 -2.19
CA MET A 9 -5.72 -1.65 -0.76
C MET A 9 -6.28 -3.02 -0.37
N GLU A 10 -7.33 -3.48 -1.05
CA GLU A 10 -7.88 -4.82 -0.85
C GLU A 10 -6.85 -5.89 -1.18
N ASN A 11 -6.18 -5.80 -2.33
CA ASN A 11 -5.18 -6.78 -2.73
C ASN A 11 -4.02 -6.87 -1.72
N VAL A 12 -3.47 -5.73 -1.27
CA VAL A 12 -2.39 -5.74 -0.26
C VAL A 12 -2.88 -6.30 1.09
N LYS A 13 -4.12 -5.98 1.50
CA LYS A 13 -4.69 -6.54 2.73
C LYS A 13 -4.86 -8.05 2.64
N ASP A 14 -5.35 -8.56 1.51
CA ASP A 14 -5.51 -10.00 1.28
C ASP A 14 -4.16 -10.71 1.33
N GLU A 15 -3.11 -10.12 0.75
CA GLU A 15 -1.74 -10.63 0.86
C GLU A 15 -1.24 -10.62 2.31
N LEU A 16 -1.44 -9.53 3.06
CA LEU A 16 -1.05 -9.47 4.47
C LEU A 16 -1.80 -10.50 5.32
N LEU A 17 -3.09 -10.73 5.05
CA LEU A 17 -3.92 -11.70 5.76
C LEU A 17 -3.55 -13.16 5.46
N CYS A 18 -2.72 -13.43 4.44
CA CYS A 18 -2.17 -14.76 4.20
C CYS A 18 -1.08 -15.16 5.22
N TYR A 19 -0.56 -14.21 6.00
CA TYR A 19 0.45 -14.45 7.02
C TYR A 19 -0.17 -14.56 8.43
N GLU A 20 0.47 -15.32 9.32
CA GLU A 20 -0.01 -15.53 10.69
C GLU A 20 -0.01 -14.22 11.50
N ASP A 21 -1.05 -14.02 12.33
CA ASP A 21 -1.20 -12.88 13.24
C ASP A 21 -1.23 -11.47 12.58
N MET A 22 -1.53 -11.39 11.28
CA MET A 22 -1.48 -10.13 10.52
C MET A 22 -2.78 -9.32 10.43
N GLU A 23 -3.86 -9.73 11.12
CA GLU A 23 -5.15 -9.00 11.07
C GLU A 23 -5.03 -7.55 11.57
N GLN A 24 -4.29 -7.33 12.66
CA GLN A 24 -4.09 -5.97 13.17
C GLN A 24 -3.15 -5.17 12.26
N ALA A 25 -2.14 -5.83 11.69
CA ALA A 25 -1.19 -5.22 10.78
C ALA A 25 -1.86 -4.77 9.47
N SER A 26 -2.77 -5.57 8.90
CA SER A 26 -3.49 -5.24 7.68
C SER A 26 -4.42 -4.03 7.86
N ARG A 27 -5.15 -3.96 8.98
CA ARG A 27 -5.98 -2.78 9.34
C ARG A 27 -5.13 -1.54 9.57
N ARG A 28 -3.93 -1.71 10.15
CA ARG A 28 -2.97 -0.62 10.36
C ARG A 28 -2.45 -0.10 9.02
N TRP A 29 -2.05 -1.00 8.13
CA TRP A 29 -1.53 -0.66 6.81
C TRP A 29 -2.58 0.10 6.00
N GLU A 30 -3.83 -0.36 5.98
CA GLU A 30 -4.96 0.31 5.33
C GLU A 30 -5.07 1.79 5.74
N LYS A 31 -5.08 2.04 7.05
CA LYS A 31 -5.19 3.39 7.59
C LYS A 31 -3.98 4.25 7.20
N GLU A 32 -2.78 3.71 7.33
CA GLU A 32 -1.54 4.42 7.01
C GLU A 32 -1.41 4.69 5.51
N PHE A 33 -1.85 3.75 4.66
CA PHE A 33 -1.89 3.88 3.21
C PHE A 33 -2.84 5.00 2.77
N LEU A 34 -4.06 5.05 3.30
CA LEU A 34 -5.01 6.11 3.00
C LEU A 34 -4.48 7.49 3.42
N ASP A 35 -3.87 7.59 4.61
CA ASP A 35 -3.20 8.81 5.07
C ASP A 35 -2.03 9.21 4.16
N TRP A 36 -1.26 8.23 3.67
CA TRP A 36 -0.16 8.46 2.74
C TRP A 36 -0.67 8.95 1.37
N VAL A 37 -1.72 8.32 0.81
CA VAL A 37 -2.35 8.74 -0.44
C VAL A 37 -2.86 10.18 -0.34
N GLU A 38 -3.55 10.54 0.74
CA GLU A 38 -4.07 11.89 0.93
C GLU A 38 -2.98 12.97 0.99
N LYS A 39 -1.82 12.66 1.57
CA LYS A 39 -0.66 13.59 1.64
C LYS A 39 0.04 13.75 0.30
N ASN A 40 0.00 12.70 -0.52
CA ASN A 40 0.80 12.55 -1.74
C ASN A 40 -0.01 12.71 -3.04
N LYS A 41 -1.33 12.73 -2.98
CA LYS A 41 -2.18 12.93 -4.17
C LYS A 41 -1.83 14.24 -4.88
N GLY A 42 -1.64 14.14 -6.19
CA GLY A 42 -1.20 15.26 -7.04
C GLY A 42 0.29 15.63 -6.93
N LYS A 43 1.08 14.89 -6.14
CA LYS A 43 2.53 15.10 -5.97
C LYS A 43 3.35 13.86 -6.34
N HIS A 44 2.89 12.68 -5.94
CA HIS A 44 3.63 11.44 -6.16
C HIS A 44 3.44 10.94 -7.60
N LYS A 45 4.54 10.51 -8.23
CA LYS A 45 4.56 10.08 -9.64
C LYS A 45 3.67 8.85 -9.92
N ASP A 46 3.49 8.01 -8.89
CA ASP A 46 2.75 6.75 -8.99
C ASP A 46 1.26 6.93 -8.66
N ILE A 47 0.85 8.09 -8.13
CA ILE A 47 -0.57 8.43 -7.99
C ILE A 47 -1.05 9.13 -9.25
N ALA A 48 -2.07 8.56 -9.89
CA ALA A 48 -2.78 9.16 -11.01
C ALA A 48 -4.15 9.68 -10.56
N LEU A 49 -4.40 10.97 -10.77
CA LEU A 49 -5.70 11.60 -10.60
C LEU A 49 -6.42 11.62 -11.95
N GLU A 50 -7.52 10.89 -12.05
CA GLU A 50 -8.33 10.81 -13.26
C GLU A 50 -9.77 11.24 -12.97
N GLN A 51 -10.56 11.52 -14.01
CA GLN A 51 -11.94 12.02 -13.85
C GLN A 51 -12.82 11.09 -13.01
N ASN A 52 -12.50 9.78 -13.00
CA ASN A 52 -13.27 8.74 -12.33
C ASN A 52 -12.65 8.27 -11.00
N GLY A 53 -11.60 8.90 -10.49
CA GLY A 53 -11.04 8.55 -9.18
C GLY A 53 -9.52 8.69 -9.08
N ILE A 54 -8.99 8.14 -7.99
CA ILE A 54 -7.57 8.08 -7.70
C ILE A 54 -7.09 6.66 -7.99
N PHE A 55 -6.00 6.56 -8.74
CA PHE A 55 -5.39 5.30 -9.12
C PHE A 55 -3.93 5.28 -8.69
N PHE A 56 -3.42 4.09 -8.38
CA PHE A 56 -2.01 3.83 -8.12
C PHE A 56 -1.41 3.04 -9.29
N LYS A 57 -0.24 3.47 -9.77
CA LYS A 57 0.51 2.77 -10.82
C LYS A 57 1.35 1.70 -10.17
N ILE A 58 1.14 0.45 -10.58
CA ILE A 58 2.00 -0.68 -10.27
C ILE A 58 2.55 -1.25 -11.59
N LYS A 59 3.72 -1.88 -11.55
CA LYS A 59 4.36 -2.56 -12.66
C LYS A 59 3.48 -3.71 -13.15
N ASP A 60 3.15 -4.62 -12.24
CA ASP A 60 2.39 -5.85 -12.44
C ASP A 60 1.77 -6.30 -11.09
N GLU A 61 1.11 -7.46 -11.07
CA GLU A 61 0.50 -8.03 -9.87
C GLU A 61 1.55 -8.42 -8.80
N GLU A 62 2.79 -8.72 -9.20
CA GLU A 62 3.89 -9.09 -8.28
C GLU A 62 4.20 -7.95 -7.29
N GLU A 63 4.07 -6.70 -7.73
CA GLU A 63 4.30 -5.52 -6.90
C GLU A 63 3.36 -5.45 -5.68
N VAL A 64 2.15 -6.02 -5.74
CA VAL A 64 1.26 -6.12 -4.57
C VAL A 64 1.90 -6.97 -3.47
N PHE A 65 2.48 -8.12 -3.85
CA PHE A 65 3.18 -9.01 -2.92
C PHE A 65 4.43 -8.34 -2.36
N GLU A 66 5.19 -7.61 -3.20
CA GLU A 66 6.36 -6.85 -2.77
C GLU A 66 6.00 -5.76 -1.74
N ILE A 67 4.89 -5.05 -1.97
CA ILE A 67 4.36 -4.03 -1.05
C ILE A 67 4.01 -4.64 0.32
N ALA A 68 3.34 -5.79 0.33
CA ALA A 68 2.96 -6.50 1.54
C ALA A 68 4.19 -7.03 2.29
N ASN A 69 5.11 -7.69 1.58
CA ASN A 69 6.33 -8.24 2.17
C ASN A 69 7.24 -7.14 2.75
N ALA A 70 7.43 -6.03 2.02
CA ALA A 70 8.21 -4.90 2.51
C ALA A 70 7.61 -4.26 3.77
N TYR A 71 6.28 -4.30 3.93
CA TYR A 71 5.63 -3.84 5.15
C TYR A 71 5.84 -4.80 6.32
N ILE A 72 5.79 -6.11 6.08
CA ILE A 72 6.13 -7.15 7.07
C ILE A 72 7.56 -6.95 7.57
N ASP A 73 8.52 -6.83 6.66
CA ASP A 73 9.92 -6.57 7.00
C ASP A 73 10.05 -5.28 7.84
N ALA A 74 9.31 -4.23 7.49
CA ALA A 74 9.32 -2.98 8.23
C ALA A 74 8.68 -3.09 9.62
N LEU A 75 7.71 -3.98 9.83
CA LEU A 75 7.16 -4.27 11.15
C LEU A 75 8.18 -5.01 12.02
N ASP A 76 8.81 -6.04 11.48
CA ASP A 76 9.80 -6.87 12.18
C ASP A 76 11.04 -6.06 12.58
N GLU A 77 11.49 -5.17 11.70
CA GLU A 77 12.63 -4.28 11.97
C GLU A 77 12.26 -3.03 12.78
N GLY A 78 10.97 -2.76 13.02
CA GLY A 78 10.50 -1.53 13.66
C GLY A 78 10.72 -0.26 12.81
N ASN A 79 10.80 -0.41 11.49
CA ASN A 79 11.13 0.64 10.51
C ASN A 79 9.93 1.09 9.65
N VAL A 80 8.69 0.91 10.14
CA VAL A 80 7.46 1.30 9.43
C VAL A 80 7.46 2.77 8.95
N LYS A 81 8.13 3.67 9.68
CA LYS A 81 8.23 5.07 9.23
C LYS A 81 9.04 5.18 7.92
N GLN A 82 10.17 4.50 7.83
CA GLN A 82 11.04 4.50 6.67
C GLN A 82 10.39 3.78 5.48
N TYR A 83 9.54 2.80 5.73
CA TYR A 83 8.68 2.20 4.71
C TYR A 83 7.84 3.28 4.01
N TRP A 84 7.07 4.07 4.77
CA TRP A 84 6.23 5.13 4.18
C TRP A 84 6.99 6.30 3.55
N GLU A 85 8.23 6.56 3.99
CA GLU A 85 9.11 7.56 3.36
C GLU A 85 9.63 7.11 1.99
N LYS A 86 9.68 5.79 1.74
CA LYS A 86 10.18 5.18 0.49
C LYS A 86 9.09 4.63 -0.43
N PHE A 87 7.90 4.41 0.12
CA PHE A 87 6.67 4.09 -0.60
C PHE A 87 6.37 5.17 -1.64
#